data_AF-A0A4V2A1M3-F1
#
_entry.id   AF-A0A4V2A1M3-F1
#
_cell.length_a   1.000
_cell.length_b   1.000
_cell.length_c   1.000
_cell.angle_alpha   90.00
_cell.angle_beta   90.00
_cell.angle_gamma   90.00
#
_symmetry.space_group_name_H-M   'P 1'
#
loop_
_entity.id
_entity.type
_entity.pdbx_description
1 polymer ?
#
loop_
_entity_poly.entity_id
_entity_poly.type
_entity_poly.pdbx_seq_one_letter_code
_entity_poly.pdbx_strand_id
1 'polypeptide(L)'
;EQVEAEIRQVMDDYWSSYFEGDLDHWGEYLVDDYRNIGGTEEEVWNSKKEILDYTYRVLDQMKGATELRNKQVQLIPYDPYVMVHELLDIYIKVEEEWTFYQKFRLSSLIQKTPGGWKVLHQHGSYPDSKTTEGEAFAFDTLKSENLKLQKAIRERTIELEAKNRELEIETAVEKVRAQSLGMYQTSDFSKVTKELYEQLNHLQIEGFTGVSIYQVDENDIVKVWDLSSPGNLANASGYAFSYDAKKYPVLGSWVESWRTSAEEYMLLDFPLDQLKRAVYELEEILPEMAVLSAEAIASGNLKHQWNPSGRFSEGILSVDFVTLPTEDIKNVVCKMAAAFNLAYQRFLDLKKAEAQTREAKIETALEKVRA
;
A
#
# COMPACT_ATOMS: atom_id res chain seq x y z
N GLU A 1 2.80 -52.69 -44.99
CA GLU A 1 1.97 -51.99 -46.00
C GLU A 1 0.46 -52.17 -45.80
N GLN A 2 -0.18 -53.30 -46.12
CA GLN A 2 -1.66 -53.41 -46.02
C GLN A 2 -2.20 -53.27 -44.59
N VAL A 3 -1.57 -53.93 -43.61
CA VAL A 3 -1.96 -53.83 -42.17
C VAL A 3 -1.72 -52.43 -41.60
N GLU A 4 -0.68 -51.73 -42.07
CA GLU A 4 -0.39 -50.37 -41.60
C GLU A 4 -1.41 -49.36 -42.14
N ALA A 5 -1.83 -49.51 -43.39
CA ALA A 5 -2.91 -48.71 -43.97
C ALA A 5 -4.24 -48.96 -43.23
N GLU A 6 -4.52 -50.22 -42.88
CA GLU A 6 -5.69 -50.61 -42.09
C GLU A 6 -5.68 -49.93 -40.70
N ILE A 7 -4.55 -49.99 -39.98
CA ILE A 7 -4.43 -49.36 -38.66
C ILE A 7 -4.58 -47.84 -38.74
N ARG A 8 -3.98 -47.20 -39.75
CA ARG A 8 -4.12 -45.74 -39.95
C ARG A 8 -5.58 -45.34 -40.14
N GLN A 9 -6.30 -46.08 -41.00
CA GLN A 9 -7.72 -45.83 -41.22
C GLN A 9 -8.54 -46.02 -39.93
N VAL A 10 -8.26 -47.07 -39.15
CA VAL A 10 -8.90 -47.29 -37.84
C VAL A 10 -8.65 -46.12 -36.89
N MET A 11 -7.41 -45.62 -36.80
CA MET A 11 -7.09 -44.51 -35.90
C MET A 11 -7.72 -43.19 -36.37
N ASP A 12 -7.84 -42.95 -37.67
CA ASP A 12 -8.51 -41.76 -38.19
C ASP A 12 -10.02 -41.80 -37.96
N ASP A 13 -10.64 -42.98 -38.10
CA ASP A 13 -12.05 -43.19 -37.76
C ASP A 13 -12.31 -43.05 -36.25
N TYR A 14 -11.44 -43.64 -35.42
CA TYR A 14 -11.46 -43.49 -33.97
C TYR A 14 -11.46 -42.01 -33.54
N TRP A 15 -10.58 -41.18 -34.12
CA TRP A 15 -10.53 -39.76 -33.79
C TRP A 15 -11.74 -38.99 -34.34
N SER A 16 -12.19 -39.30 -35.56
CA SER A 16 -13.35 -38.65 -36.16
C SER A 16 -14.62 -38.92 -35.33
N SER A 17 -14.86 -40.18 -34.97
CA SER A 17 -16.01 -40.55 -34.13
C SER A 17 -15.97 -39.86 -32.75
N TYR A 18 -14.77 -39.73 -32.17
CA TYR A 18 -14.59 -39.04 -30.89
C TYR A 18 -14.93 -37.54 -30.98
N PHE A 19 -14.38 -36.81 -31.96
CA PHE A 19 -14.60 -35.36 -32.09
C PHE A 19 -15.92 -34.97 -32.75
N GLU A 20 -16.57 -35.87 -33.49
CA GLU A 20 -17.95 -35.69 -33.96
C GLU A 20 -18.98 -36.00 -32.87
N GLY A 21 -18.55 -36.67 -31.80
CA GLY A 21 -19.38 -37.05 -30.66
C GLY A 21 -20.22 -38.29 -30.90
N ASP A 22 -19.83 -39.15 -31.84
CA ASP A 22 -20.40 -40.49 -32.02
C ASP A 22 -19.75 -41.47 -31.04
N LEU A 23 -20.12 -41.32 -29.76
CA LEU A 23 -19.52 -42.08 -28.66
C LEU A 23 -19.90 -43.55 -28.65
N ASP A 24 -21.01 -43.92 -29.31
CA ASP A 24 -21.42 -45.31 -29.46
C ASP A 24 -20.48 -46.04 -30.43
N HIS A 25 -20.23 -45.47 -31.62
CA HIS A 25 -19.25 -45.99 -32.59
C HIS A 25 -17.82 -45.96 -32.01
N TRP A 26 -17.44 -44.83 -31.42
CA TRP A 26 -16.13 -44.70 -30.79
C TRP A 26 -15.88 -45.74 -29.69
N GLY A 27 -16.92 -46.00 -28.88
CA GLY A 27 -16.89 -46.99 -27.82
C GLY A 27 -16.64 -48.41 -28.33
N GLU A 28 -16.94 -48.72 -29.59
CA GLU A 28 -16.66 -50.04 -30.17
C GLU A 28 -15.16 -50.35 -30.22
N TYR A 29 -14.29 -49.34 -30.37
CA TYR A 29 -12.84 -49.55 -30.38
C TYR A 29 -12.27 -49.90 -29.01
N LEU A 30 -12.98 -49.61 -27.92
CA LEU A 30 -12.48 -49.80 -26.56
C LEU A 30 -12.84 -51.18 -26.02
N VAL A 31 -11.85 -51.88 -25.45
CA VAL A 31 -12.09 -53.10 -24.65
C VAL A 31 -12.68 -52.75 -23.28
N ASP A 32 -13.40 -53.69 -22.65
CA ASP A 32 -14.02 -53.42 -21.34
C ASP A 32 -13.00 -53.09 -20.23
N ASP A 33 -11.84 -53.77 -20.23
CA ASP A 33 -10.71 -53.53 -19.32
C ASP A 33 -9.71 -52.49 -19.87
N TYR A 34 -10.22 -51.47 -20.56
CA TYR A 34 -9.40 -50.40 -21.13
C TYR A 34 -8.69 -49.59 -20.03
N ARG A 35 -7.43 -49.22 -20.26
CA ARG A 35 -6.59 -48.43 -19.34
C ARG A 35 -6.13 -47.13 -19.97
N ASN A 36 -6.11 -46.03 -19.22
CA ASN A 36 -5.64 -44.74 -19.72
C ASN A 36 -4.86 -43.96 -18.68
N ILE A 37 -3.86 -43.22 -19.16
CA ILE A 37 -3.26 -42.09 -18.44
C ILE A 37 -3.22 -40.92 -19.42
N GLY A 38 -4.12 -39.96 -19.30
CA GLY A 38 -4.23 -38.82 -20.18
C GLY A 38 -3.47 -37.59 -19.69
N GLY A 39 -3.78 -36.47 -20.32
CA GLY A 39 -3.03 -35.23 -20.18
C GLY A 39 -3.47 -34.33 -19.02
N THR A 40 -4.55 -34.67 -18.33
CA THR A 40 -5.05 -33.96 -17.15
C THR A 40 -5.06 -34.86 -15.91
N GLU A 41 -5.15 -34.27 -14.72
CA GLU A 41 -5.11 -35.00 -13.44
C GLU A 41 -6.27 -36.01 -13.29
N GLU A 42 -7.41 -35.77 -13.95
CA GLU A 42 -8.59 -36.65 -13.90
C GLU A 42 -8.56 -37.80 -14.93
N GLU A 43 -7.67 -37.74 -15.92
CA GLU A 43 -7.61 -38.73 -17.01
C GLU A 43 -6.82 -39.97 -16.60
N VAL A 44 -7.19 -40.61 -15.49
CA VAL A 44 -6.64 -41.91 -15.09
C VAL A 44 -7.79 -42.92 -15.02
N TRP A 45 -7.97 -43.67 -16.12
CA TRP A 45 -9.11 -44.58 -16.26
C TRP A 45 -8.69 -46.03 -16.26
N ASN A 46 -9.49 -46.83 -15.57
CA ASN A 46 -9.25 -48.24 -15.33
C ASN A 46 -10.31 -49.16 -15.96
N SER A 47 -11.27 -48.57 -16.68
CA SER A 47 -12.31 -49.30 -17.40
C SER A 47 -12.86 -48.48 -18.57
N LYS A 48 -13.49 -49.16 -19.53
CA LYS A 48 -14.26 -48.54 -20.62
C LYS A 48 -15.35 -47.59 -20.12
N LYS A 49 -15.99 -47.95 -19.01
CA LYS A 49 -17.06 -47.15 -18.42
C LYS A 49 -16.56 -45.79 -17.95
N GLU A 50 -15.41 -45.75 -17.29
CA GLU A 50 -14.84 -44.51 -16.76
C GLU A 50 -14.51 -43.49 -17.86
N ILE A 51 -13.88 -43.95 -18.95
CA ILE A 51 -13.57 -43.07 -20.08
C ILE A 51 -14.83 -42.60 -20.81
N LEU A 52 -15.83 -43.47 -21.00
CA LEU A 52 -17.11 -43.06 -21.61
C LEU A 52 -17.82 -42.03 -20.72
N ASP A 53 -17.98 -42.31 -19.43
CA ASP A 53 -18.62 -41.40 -18.47
C ASP A 53 -17.91 -40.04 -18.41
N TYR A 54 -16.57 -40.00 -18.49
CA TYR A 54 -15.81 -38.76 -18.61
C TYR A 54 -16.11 -38.06 -19.93
N THR A 55 -15.97 -38.76 -21.06
CA THR A 55 -16.16 -38.19 -22.41
C THR A 55 -17.56 -37.60 -22.59
N TYR A 56 -18.59 -38.26 -22.06
CA TYR A 56 -19.96 -37.72 -22.02
C TYR A 56 -20.07 -36.39 -21.25
N ARG A 57 -19.31 -36.19 -20.16
CA ARG A 57 -19.33 -34.94 -19.38
C ARG A 57 -18.69 -33.76 -20.10
N VAL A 58 -17.66 -34.01 -20.91
CA VAL A 58 -16.88 -32.98 -21.59
C VAL A 58 -17.17 -32.90 -23.09
N LEU A 59 -18.21 -33.60 -23.57
CA LEU A 59 -18.56 -33.69 -24.99
C LEU A 59 -18.74 -32.31 -25.64
N ASP A 60 -19.36 -31.36 -24.95
CA ASP A 60 -19.59 -29.99 -25.48
C ASP A 60 -18.28 -29.21 -25.71
N GLN A 61 -17.20 -29.56 -24.98
CA GLN A 61 -15.87 -28.95 -25.18
C GLN A 61 -15.12 -29.58 -26.36
N MET A 62 -15.54 -30.76 -26.83
CA MET A 62 -14.88 -31.51 -27.89
C MET A 62 -15.62 -31.41 -29.21
N LYS A 63 -16.94 -31.61 -29.19
CA LYS A 63 -17.79 -31.72 -30.37
C LYS A 63 -17.80 -30.43 -31.18
N GLY A 64 -17.18 -30.45 -32.35
CA GLY A 64 -17.09 -29.29 -33.25
C GLY A 64 -16.28 -28.11 -32.69
N ALA A 65 -15.60 -28.30 -31.57
CA ALA A 65 -14.81 -27.29 -30.86
C ALA A 65 -13.31 -27.60 -30.83
N THR A 66 -12.91 -28.82 -31.21
CA THR A 66 -11.50 -29.26 -31.26
C THR A 66 -11.15 -29.81 -32.64
N GLU A 67 -9.95 -29.52 -33.13
CA GLU A 67 -9.40 -30.04 -34.39
C GLU A 67 -7.95 -30.51 -34.21
N LEU A 68 -7.61 -31.67 -34.80
CA LEU A 68 -6.24 -32.19 -34.81
C LEU A 68 -5.54 -31.82 -36.12
N ARG A 69 -4.38 -31.17 -36.03
CA ARG A 69 -3.56 -30.77 -37.19
C ARG A 69 -2.15 -31.34 -37.09
N ASN A 70 -1.42 -31.34 -38.21
CA ASN A 70 -0.01 -31.75 -38.29
C ASN A 70 0.30 -33.14 -37.70
N LYS A 71 -0.65 -34.07 -37.81
CA LYS A 71 -0.58 -35.41 -37.24
C LYS A 71 0.52 -36.26 -37.90
N GLN A 72 1.45 -36.74 -37.08
CA GLN A 72 2.48 -37.71 -37.45
C GLN A 72 2.21 -39.02 -36.71
N VAL A 73 2.15 -40.13 -37.44
CA VAL A 73 1.83 -41.46 -36.88
C VAL A 73 2.96 -42.44 -37.14
N GLN A 74 3.43 -43.07 -36.06
CA GLN A 74 4.42 -44.13 -36.06
C GLN A 74 3.79 -45.43 -35.56
N LEU A 75 4.00 -46.52 -36.29
CA LEU A 75 3.53 -47.86 -35.92
C LEU A 75 4.73 -48.71 -35.50
N ILE A 76 4.63 -49.36 -34.34
CA ILE A 76 5.70 -50.19 -33.76
C ILE A 76 5.10 -51.57 -33.47
N PRO A 77 5.47 -52.62 -34.21
CA PRO A 77 4.89 -53.95 -34.04
C PRO A 77 5.44 -54.65 -32.79
N TYR A 78 4.53 -55.24 -32.01
CA TYR A 78 4.81 -56.04 -30.81
C TYR A 78 3.88 -57.26 -30.79
N ASP A 79 4.05 -58.22 -31.71
CA ASP A 79 3.14 -59.36 -31.91
C ASP A 79 2.67 -59.99 -30.58
N PRO A 80 1.33 -60.12 -30.33
CA PRO A 80 0.19 -59.83 -31.22
C PRO A 80 -0.32 -58.38 -31.23
N TYR A 81 0.37 -57.47 -30.55
CA TYR A 81 0.01 -56.07 -30.37
C TYR A 81 0.71 -55.14 -31.36
N VAL A 82 0.18 -53.93 -31.50
CA VAL A 82 0.86 -52.83 -32.19
C VAL A 82 0.79 -51.61 -31.29
N MET A 83 1.93 -50.94 -31.12
CA MET A 83 1.99 -49.63 -30.48
C MET A 83 1.87 -48.57 -31.57
N VAL A 84 0.97 -47.61 -31.37
CA VAL A 84 0.74 -46.47 -32.25
C VAL A 84 1.13 -45.20 -31.51
N HIS A 85 2.13 -44.48 -32.01
CA HIS A 85 2.47 -43.15 -31.50
C HIS A 85 1.92 -42.09 -32.45
N GLU A 86 1.22 -41.11 -31.90
CA GLU A 86 0.67 -39.97 -32.62
C GLU A 86 1.22 -38.68 -32.01
N LEU A 87 1.92 -37.89 -32.82
CA LEU A 87 2.38 -36.55 -32.48
C LEU A 87 1.58 -35.56 -33.31
N LEU A 88 0.87 -34.65 -32.68
CA LEU A 88 -0.08 -33.78 -33.36
C LEU A 88 -0.22 -32.43 -32.65
N ASP A 89 -0.87 -31.49 -33.32
CA ASP A 89 -1.24 -30.20 -32.75
C ASP A 89 -2.75 -30.16 -32.49
N ILE A 90 -3.14 -29.74 -31.29
CA ILE A 90 -4.54 -29.50 -30.94
C ILE A 90 -4.87 -28.03 -31.19
N TYR A 91 -5.95 -27.79 -31.93
CA TYR A 91 -6.57 -26.48 -32.09
C TYR A 91 -7.94 -26.49 -31.44
N ILE A 92 -8.28 -25.40 -30.75
CA ILE A 92 -9.61 -25.20 -30.16
C ILE A 92 -10.29 -24.00 -30.80
N LYS A 93 -11.61 -24.04 -30.89
CA LYS A 93 -12.42 -22.97 -31.46
C LYS A 93 -12.77 -21.94 -30.38
N VAL A 94 -12.27 -20.72 -30.52
CA VAL A 94 -12.53 -19.58 -29.62
C VAL A 94 -13.14 -18.45 -30.45
N GLU A 95 -14.34 -17.99 -30.09
CA GLU A 95 -15.03 -16.88 -30.80
C GLU A 95 -15.09 -17.05 -32.33
N GLU A 96 -15.36 -18.28 -32.79
CA GLU A 96 -15.40 -18.72 -34.19
C GLU A 96 -14.03 -18.92 -34.89
N GLU A 97 -12.91 -18.56 -34.27
CA GLU A 97 -11.57 -18.74 -34.81
C GLU A 97 -10.86 -19.99 -34.25
N TRP A 98 -10.14 -20.71 -35.10
CA TRP A 98 -9.31 -21.84 -34.69
C TRP A 98 -7.98 -21.34 -34.12
N THR A 99 -7.81 -21.50 -32.81
CA THR A 99 -6.61 -21.10 -32.07
C THR A 99 -5.75 -22.31 -31.75
N PHE A 100 -4.44 -22.21 -31.99
CA PHE A 100 -3.49 -23.23 -31.57
C PHE A 100 -3.53 -23.34 -30.04
N TYR A 101 -3.85 -24.53 -29.53
CA TYR A 101 -3.93 -24.79 -28.09
C TYR A 101 -2.59 -25.31 -27.57
N GLN A 102 -2.21 -26.52 -27.99
CA GLN A 102 -0.94 -27.14 -27.58
C GLN A 102 -0.58 -28.31 -28.49
N LYS A 103 0.71 -28.68 -28.50
CA LYS A 103 1.15 -29.98 -29.05
C LYS A 103 0.70 -31.11 -28.13
N PHE A 104 0.29 -32.23 -28.71
CA PHE A 104 -0.16 -33.41 -27.99
C PHE A 104 0.57 -34.65 -28.48
N ARG A 105 0.80 -35.57 -27.54
CA ARG A 105 1.46 -36.85 -27.79
C ARG A 105 0.55 -37.95 -27.27
N LEU A 106 0.23 -38.91 -28.13
CA LEU A 106 -0.55 -40.09 -27.75
C LEU A 106 0.24 -41.36 -28.06
N SER A 107 0.27 -42.28 -27.11
CA SER A 107 0.71 -43.66 -27.31
C SER A 107 -0.48 -44.59 -27.11
N SER A 108 -0.85 -45.38 -28.12
CA SER A 108 -1.96 -46.34 -28.06
C SER A 108 -1.46 -47.76 -28.27
N LEU A 109 -1.74 -48.67 -27.34
CA LEU A 109 -1.54 -50.10 -27.52
C LEU A 109 -2.81 -50.73 -28.08
N ILE A 110 -2.72 -51.31 -29.27
CA ILE A 110 -3.86 -51.90 -29.98
C ILE A 110 -3.62 -53.38 -30.32
N GLN A 111 -4.71 -54.11 -30.54
CA GLN A 111 -4.69 -55.52 -30.95
C GLN A 111 -5.79 -55.82 -31.97
N LYS A 112 -5.49 -56.69 -32.95
CA LYS A 112 -6.51 -57.22 -33.85
C LYS A 112 -7.24 -58.37 -33.18
N THR A 113 -8.55 -58.23 -33.01
CA THR A 113 -9.44 -59.27 -32.46
C THR A 113 -10.38 -59.79 -33.55
N PRO A 114 -11.14 -60.89 -33.32
CA PRO A 114 -12.20 -61.30 -34.25
C PRO A 114 -13.26 -60.22 -34.50
N GLY A 115 -13.46 -59.30 -33.55
CA GLY A 115 -14.37 -58.15 -33.65
C GLY A 115 -13.69 -56.87 -34.13
N GLY A 116 -12.54 -56.97 -34.83
CA GLY A 116 -11.79 -55.83 -35.35
C GLY A 116 -10.65 -55.37 -34.44
N TRP A 117 -10.03 -54.25 -34.80
CA TRP A 117 -8.98 -53.63 -34.00
C TRP A 117 -9.56 -53.02 -32.74
N LYS A 118 -8.91 -53.29 -31.60
CA LYS A 118 -9.30 -52.76 -30.29
C LYS A 118 -8.13 -52.04 -29.64
N VAL A 119 -8.44 -50.97 -28.93
CA VAL A 119 -7.52 -50.20 -28.10
C VAL A 119 -7.54 -50.77 -26.70
N LEU A 120 -6.37 -51.17 -26.22
CA LEU A 120 -6.17 -51.77 -24.90
C LEU A 120 -5.75 -50.72 -23.87
N HIS A 121 -4.81 -49.85 -24.26
CA HIS A 121 -4.26 -48.82 -23.40
C HIS A 121 -3.91 -47.56 -24.19
N GLN A 122 -4.08 -46.39 -23.57
CA GLN A 122 -3.58 -45.13 -24.12
C GLN A 122 -2.87 -44.27 -23.08
N HIS A 123 -1.83 -43.56 -23.53
CA HIS A 123 -1.15 -42.54 -22.75
C HIS A 123 -1.08 -41.22 -23.53
N GLY A 124 -1.79 -40.19 -23.04
CA GLY A 124 -1.80 -38.84 -23.60
C GLY A 124 -0.94 -37.89 -22.77
N SER A 125 -0.18 -36.99 -23.41
CA SER A 125 0.61 -35.98 -22.69
C SER A 125 0.78 -34.69 -23.49
N TYR A 126 0.99 -33.61 -22.75
CA TYR A 126 1.36 -32.29 -23.28
C TYR A 126 2.83 -31.99 -22.91
N PRO A 127 3.62 -31.36 -23.79
CA PRO A 127 4.89 -30.77 -23.37
C PRO A 127 4.65 -29.68 -22.32
N ASP A 128 5.57 -29.54 -21.35
CA ASP A 128 5.51 -28.44 -20.38
C ASP A 128 5.66 -27.10 -21.12
N SER A 129 4.60 -26.30 -21.15
CA SER A 129 4.58 -24.98 -21.78
C SER A 129 5.61 -24.00 -21.20
N LYS A 130 6.15 -24.27 -20.01
CA LYS A 130 7.11 -23.40 -19.32
C LYS A 130 8.58 -23.73 -19.64
N THR A 131 8.85 -24.89 -20.23
CA THR A 131 10.22 -25.29 -20.60
C THR A 131 10.60 -24.75 -21.97
N THR A 132 11.87 -24.42 -22.13
CA THR A 132 12.47 -24.09 -23.41
C THR A 132 13.22 -25.30 -24.01
N GLU A 133 13.62 -25.20 -25.27
CA GLU A 133 14.35 -26.29 -25.93
C GLU A 133 15.62 -26.65 -25.17
N GLY A 134 15.75 -27.91 -24.77
CA GLY A 134 16.86 -28.40 -23.95
C GLY A 134 16.62 -28.42 -22.44
N GLU A 135 15.47 -27.93 -21.97
CA GLU A 135 15.08 -27.99 -20.55
C GLU A 135 14.11 -29.15 -20.25
N ALA A 136 14.40 -29.89 -19.18
CA ALA A 136 13.47 -30.86 -18.61
C ALA A 136 12.48 -30.22 -17.62
N PHE A 137 12.88 -29.11 -16.97
CA PHE A 137 12.09 -28.37 -16.00
C PHE A 137 12.36 -26.87 -16.18
N ALA A 138 11.32 -26.04 -15.99
CA ALA A 138 11.33 -24.61 -16.26
C ALA A 138 12.08 -23.77 -15.20
N PHE A 139 13.33 -24.13 -14.87
CA PHE A 139 14.09 -23.47 -13.82
C PHE A 139 14.30 -21.97 -14.08
N ASP A 140 14.68 -21.61 -15.30
CA ASP A 140 14.99 -20.22 -15.64
C ASP A 140 13.73 -19.36 -15.68
N THR A 141 12.64 -19.88 -16.24
CA THR A 141 11.32 -19.24 -16.23
C THR A 141 10.85 -18.98 -14.78
N LEU A 142 10.87 -20.00 -13.92
CA LEU A 142 10.43 -19.87 -12.53
C LEU A 142 11.30 -18.90 -11.72
N LYS A 143 12.62 -18.91 -11.93
CA LYS A 143 13.54 -17.98 -11.28
C LYS A 143 13.26 -16.52 -11.68
N SER A 144 13.00 -16.29 -12.97
CA SER A 144 12.65 -14.97 -13.50
C SER A 144 11.32 -14.45 -12.94
N GLU A 145 10.29 -15.31 -12.89
CA GLU A 145 8.99 -14.98 -12.29
C GLU A 145 9.12 -14.63 -10.80
N ASN A 146 9.87 -15.43 -10.03
CA ASN A 146 10.07 -15.17 -8.60
C ASN A 146 10.77 -13.83 -8.36
N LEU A 147 11.79 -13.49 -9.17
CA LEU A 147 12.47 -12.19 -9.08
C LEU A 147 11.52 -11.02 -9.38
N LYS A 148 10.65 -11.16 -10.39
CA LYS A 148 9.63 -10.14 -10.72
C LYS A 148 8.62 -9.98 -9.59
N LEU A 149 8.12 -11.09 -9.03
CA LEU A 149 7.18 -11.07 -7.91
C LEU A 149 7.78 -10.43 -6.67
N GLN A 150 9.03 -10.79 -6.30
CA GLN A 150 9.73 -10.17 -5.18
C GLN A 150 9.90 -8.66 -5.36
N LYS A 151 10.20 -8.21 -6.58
CA LYS A 151 10.31 -6.77 -6.88
C LYS A 151 8.95 -6.08 -6.71
N ALA A 152 7.88 -6.65 -7.27
CA ALA A 152 6.53 -6.09 -7.17
C ALA A 152 6.03 -6.03 -5.72
N ILE A 153 6.31 -7.05 -4.91
CA ILE A 153 5.98 -7.06 -3.47
C ILE A 153 6.72 -5.92 -2.76
N ARG A 154 8.04 -5.79 -2.95
CA ARG A 154 8.82 -4.72 -2.31
C ARG A 154 8.31 -3.33 -2.66
N GLU A 155 8.02 -3.08 -3.95
CA GLU A 155 7.48 -1.80 -4.40
C GLU A 155 6.12 -1.49 -3.76
N ARG A 156 5.23 -2.49 -3.67
CA ARG A 156 3.93 -2.33 -3.01
C ARG A 156 4.02 -2.16 -1.51
N THR A 157 4.97 -2.80 -0.84
CA THR A 157 5.20 -2.61 0.60
C THR A 157 5.60 -1.16 0.90
N ILE A 158 6.56 -0.61 0.16
CA ILE A 158 7.01 0.78 0.34
C ILE A 158 5.86 1.77 0.10
N GLU A 159 5.07 1.57 -0.97
CA GLU A 159 3.91 2.43 -1.26
C GLU A 159 2.85 2.35 -0.16
N LEU A 160 2.59 1.16 0.37
CA LEU A 160 1.59 0.95 1.42
C LEU A 160 2.03 1.59 2.75
N GLU A 161 3.30 1.48 3.11
CA GLU A 161 3.87 2.14 4.29
C GLU A 161 3.76 3.67 4.18
N ALA A 162 4.10 4.24 3.03
CA ALA A 162 3.96 5.67 2.77
C ALA A 162 2.50 6.14 2.88
N LYS A 163 1.55 5.38 2.30
CA LYS A 163 0.11 5.69 2.39
C LYS A 163 -0.43 5.57 3.80
N ASN A 164 -0.02 4.54 4.54
CA ASN A 164 -0.43 4.38 5.94
C ASN A 164 0.08 5.56 6.77
N ARG A 165 1.34 5.96 6.59
CA ARG A 165 1.90 7.14 7.26
C ARG A 165 1.14 8.42 6.92
N GLU A 166 0.78 8.63 5.65
CA GLU A 166 -0.02 9.79 5.25
C GLU A 166 -1.42 9.80 5.90
N LEU A 167 -2.08 8.65 5.98
CA LEU A 167 -3.38 8.50 6.64
C LEU A 167 -3.31 8.75 8.16
N GLU A 168 -2.23 8.32 8.82
CA GLU A 168 -1.99 8.63 10.23
C GLU A 168 -1.87 10.15 10.45
N ILE A 169 -1.13 10.83 9.58
CA ILE A 169 -0.96 12.29 9.64
C ILE A 169 -2.31 12.99 9.41
N GLU A 170 -3.09 12.60 8.41
CA GLU A 170 -4.42 13.18 8.16
C GLU A 170 -5.37 12.95 9.33
N THR A 171 -5.36 11.76 9.93
CA THR A 171 -6.19 11.44 11.10
C THR A 171 -5.83 12.33 12.29
N ALA A 172 -4.53 12.52 12.53
CA ALA A 172 -4.02 13.39 13.57
C ALA A 172 -4.46 14.86 13.34
N VAL A 173 -4.31 15.36 12.11
CA VAL A 173 -4.72 16.71 11.71
C VAL A 173 -6.24 16.91 11.85
N GLU A 174 -7.04 15.92 11.47
CA GLU A 174 -8.50 16.02 11.53
C GLU A 174 -9.02 16.08 12.97
N LYS A 175 -8.37 15.41 13.93
CA LYS A 175 -8.71 15.55 15.35
C LYS A 175 -8.50 16.98 15.85
N VAL A 176 -7.41 17.63 15.44
CA VAL A 176 -7.16 19.05 15.76
C VAL A 176 -8.24 19.94 15.14
N ARG A 177 -8.63 19.68 13.88
CA ARG A 177 -9.73 20.42 13.22
C ARG A 177 -11.07 20.20 13.91
N ALA A 178 -11.40 18.96 14.29
CA ALA A 178 -12.63 18.63 15.01
C ALA A 178 -12.71 19.38 16.35
N GLN A 179 -11.60 19.44 17.10
CA GLN A 179 -11.52 20.19 18.34
C GLN A 179 -11.73 21.70 18.11
N SER A 180 -11.21 22.22 16.99
CA SER A 180 -11.40 23.62 16.57
C SER A 180 -12.86 23.93 16.23
N LEU A 181 -13.54 23.03 15.52
CA LEU A 181 -14.97 23.17 15.20
C LEU A 181 -15.87 23.17 16.44
N GLY A 182 -15.42 22.53 17.53
CA GLY A 182 -16.10 22.44 18.81
C GLY A 182 -15.90 23.63 19.76
N MET A 183 -15.22 24.70 19.35
CA MET A 183 -14.99 25.88 20.22
C MET A 183 -16.23 26.78 20.32
N TYR A 184 -16.69 27.08 21.54
CA TYR A 184 -17.85 27.96 21.78
C TYR A 184 -17.49 29.26 22.52
N GLN A 185 -16.34 29.30 23.18
CA GLN A 185 -15.82 30.43 23.93
C GLN A 185 -14.30 30.51 23.79
N THR A 186 -13.71 31.68 24.03
CA THR A 186 -12.26 31.90 23.87
C THR A 186 -11.42 30.97 24.73
N SER A 187 -11.91 30.56 25.91
CA SER A 187 -11.20 29.62 26.79
C SER A 187 -11.06 28.20 26.23
N ASP A 188 -11.87 27.82 25.23
CA ASP A 188 -11.77 26.51 24.56
C ASP A 188 -10.51 26.37 23.70
N PHE A 189 -9.85 27.48 23.37
CA PHE A 189 -8.63 27.48 22.55
C PHE A 189 -7.50 26.63 23.16
N SER A 190 -7.41 26.60 24.50
CA SER A 190 -6.44 25.76 25.22
C SER A 190 -6.64 24.25 25.00
N LYS A 191 -7.87 23.82 24.67
CA LYS A 191 -8.15 22.43 24.33
C LYS A 191 -7.56 22.08 22.97
N VAL A 192 -7.57 23.01 22.02
CA VAL A 192 -6.98 22.80 20.68
C VAL A 192 -5.46 22.72 20.77
N THR A 193 -4.81 23.60 21.55
CA THR A 193 -3.35 23.57 21.74
C THR A 193 -2.91 22.26 22.41
N LYS A 194 -3.71 21.74 23.36
CA LYS A 194 -3.46 20.44 23.98
C LYS A 194 -3.65 19.29 23.00
N GLU A 195 -4.73 19.28 22.23
CA GLU A 195 -4.99 18.24 21.20
C GLU A 195 -3.86 18.21 20.16
N LEU A 196 -3.39 19.37 19.71
CA LEU A 196 -2.25 19.50 18.80
C LEU A 196 -0.99 18.80 19.35
N TYR A 197 -0.65 19.06 20.61
CA TYR A 197 0.48 18.41 21.28
C TYR A 197 0.28 16.88 21.40
N GLU A 198 -0.93 16.43 21.78
CA GLU A 198 -1.24 15.01 21.89
C GLU A 198 -1.13 14.29 20.55
N GLN A 199 -1.62 14.89 19.46
CA GLN A 199 -1.54 14.30 18.13
C GLN A 199 -0.11 14.28 17.58
N LEU A 200 0.71 15.30 17.84
CA LEU A 200 2.14 15.27 17.50
C LEU A 200 2.87 14.15 18.25
N ASN A 201 2.56 13.92 19.52
CA ASN A 201 3.10 12.77 20.28
C ASN A 201 2.61 11.42 19.73
N HIS A 202 1.34 11.30 19.36
CA HIS A 202 0.78 10.06 18.81
C HIS A 202 1.43 9.64 17.49
N LEU A 203 1.97 10.58 16.71
CA LEU A 203 2.71 10.28 15.49
C LEU A 203 4.08 9.64 15.75
N GLN A 204 4.48 9.49 17.02
CA GLN A 204 5.71 8.84 17.49
C GLN A 204 6.96 9.31 16.74
N ILE A 205 7.05 10.62 16.55
CA ILE A 205 8.12 11.24 15.79
C ILE A 205 9.41 11.20 16.61
N GLU A 206 10.47 10.61 16.05
CA GLU A 206 11.76 10.52 16.71
C GLU A 206 12.35 11.92 16.97
N GLY A 207 12.81 12.14 18.20
CA GLY A 207 13.46 13.38 18.62
C GLY A 207 12.51 14.54 18.92
N PHE A 208 11.20 14.39 18.77
CA PHE A 208 10.21 15.38 19.20
C PHE A 208 10.26 15.61 20.72
N THR A 209 10.28 16.88 21.15
CA THR A 209 10.34 17.26 22.58
C THR A 209 9.30 18.31 22.99
N GLY A 210 8.58 18.91 22.06
CA GLY A 210 7.68 20.01 22.38
C GLY A 210 7.02 20.69 21.19
N VAL A 211 6.03 21.53 21.51
CA VAL A 211 5.43 22.46 20.55
C VAL A 211 5.26 23.82 21.20
N SER A 212 5.63 24.87 20.47
CA SER A 212 5.46 26.26 20.92
C SER A 212 4.77 27.07 19.83
N ILE A 213 3.81 27.90 20.23
CA ILE A 213 3.08 28.80 19.34
C ILE A 213 3.57 30.21 19.63
N TYR A 214 4.14 30.87 18.63
CA TYR A 214 4.61 32.25 18.68
C TYR A 214 3.61 33.13 17.92
N GLN A 215 2.83 33.93 18.64
CA GLN A 215 1.98 34.97 18.04
C GLN A 215 2.67 36.32 18.12
N VAL A 216 2.74 37.02 16.99
CA VAL A 216 3.53 38.24 16.84
C VAL A 216 2.60 39.40 16.50
N ASP A 217 2.61 40.45 17.30
CA ASP A 217 1.82 41.64 17.03
C ASP A 217 2.52 42.63 16.07
N GLU A 218 1.89 43.76 15.79
CA GLU A 218 2.42 44.80 14.90
C GLU A 218 3.69 45.50 15.41
N ASN A 219 3.96 45.42 16.72
CA ASN A 219 5.12 46.03 17.37
C ASN A 219 6.28 45.04 17.59
N ASP A 220 6.12 43.80 17.13
CA ASP A 220 7.01 42.66 17.37
C ASP A 220 7.06 42.22 18.85
N ILE A 221 5.96 42.46 19.58
CA ILE A 221 5.73 41.80 20.86
C ILE A 221 5.22 40.39 20.58
N VAL A 222 5.91 39.41 21.16
CA VAL A 222 5.62 38.00 20.96
C VAL A 222 4.87 37.47 22.17
N LYS A 223 3.76 36.78 21.94
CA LYS A 223 3.09 35.93 22.92
C LYS A 223 3.38 34.49 22.60
N VAL A 224 3.90 33.77 23.57
CA VAL A 224 4.23 32.35 23.42
C VAL A 224 3.27 31.52 24.25
N TRP A 225 2.69 30.50 23.62
CA TRP A 225 2.11 29.35 24.33
C TRP A 225 3.02 28.17 24.09
N ASP A 226 3.69 27.73 25.14
CA ASP A 226 4.68 26.68 25.08
C ASP A 226 4.18 25.42 25.79
N LEU A 227 4.24 24.30 25.07
CA LEU A 227 3.94 22.95 25.53
C LEU A 227 5.15 22.08 25.23
N SER A 228 6.30 22.46 25.79
CA SER A 228 7.58 21.79 25.60
C SER A 228 8.15 21.22 26.89
N SER A 229 9.09 20.29 26.73
CA SER A 229 9.96 19.80 27.79
C SER A 229 11.40 19.82 27.29
N PRO A 230 12.20 20.86 27.64
CA PRO A 230 13.58 20.95 27.17
C PRO A 230 14.37 19.67 27.47
N GLY A 231 14.89 19.02 26.42
CA GLY A 231 15.64 17.77 26.54
C GLY A 231 14.86 16.60 27.16
N ASN A 232 13.51 16.62 27.11
CA ASN A 232 12.62 15.63 27.71
C ASN A 232 12.87 15.37 29.22
N LEU A 233 13.30 16.40 29.96
CA LEU A 233 13.62 16.27 31.39
C LEU A 233 12.38 16.08 32.29
N ALA A 234 11.19 16.50 31.84
CA ALA A 234 9.94 16.36 32.57
C ALA A 234 8.73 16.16 31.62
N ASN A 235 7.52 16.03 32.16
CA ASN A 235 6.31 16.16 31.35
C ASN A 235 6.17 17.60 30.85
N ALA A 236 5.78 17.79 29.59
CA ALA A 236 5.52 19.12 29.04
C ALA A 236 4.52 19.86 29.93
N SER A 237 4.95 21.02 30.41
CA SER A 237 4.12 21.92 31.23
C SER A 237 3.70 23.09 30.37
N GLY A 238 2.44 23.49 30.44
CA GLY A 238 1.92 24.60 29.64
C GLY A 238 2.38 25.94 30.21
N TYR A 239 3.30 26.61 29.52
CA TYR A 239 3.75 27.96 29.86
C TYR A 239 3.16 28.99 28.91
N ALA A 240 2.87 30.19 29.43
CA ALA A 240 2.49 31.33 28.61
C ALA A 240 3.28 32.56 29.06
N PHE A 241 3.99 33.18 28.14
CA PHE A 241 4.83 34.35 28.42
C PHE A 241 4.85 35.32 27.24
N SER A 242 5.44 36.49 27.44
CA SER A 242 5.57 37.49 26.37
C SER A 242 6.90 38.20 26.45
N TYR A 243 7.44 38.58 25.29
CA TYR A 243 8.70 39.31 25.19
C TYR A 243 8.71 40.25 23.99
N ASP A 244 9.60 41.24 24.01
CA ASP A 244 9.89 42.10 22.86
C ASP A 244 10.99 41.45 22.02
N ALA A 245 10.67 41.04 20.79
CA ALA A 245 11.63 40.36 19.91
C ALA A 245 12.86 41.21 19.60
N LYS A 246 12.77 42.54 19.68
CA LYS A 246 13.90 43.45 19.43
C LYS A 246 14.91 43.46 20.56
N LYS A 247 14.52 43.01 21.76
CA LYS A 247 15.40 42.97 22.95
C LYS A 247 16.26 41.71 23.01
N TYR A 248 15.80 40.62 22.40
CA TYR A 248 16.35 39.28 22.60
C TYR A 248 16.77 38.68 21.25
N PRO A 249 18.06 38.76 20.87
CA PRO A 249 18.53 38.32 19.56
C PRO A 249 18.19 36.87 19.20
N VAL A 250 18.31 35.91 20.14
CA VAL A 250 18.03 34.50 19.85
C VAL A 250 16.53 34.27 19.74
N LEU A 251 15.74 34.68 20.74
CA LEU A 251 14.28 34.53 20.70
C LEU A 251 13.62 35.37 19.58
N GLY A 252 14.24 36.49 19.20
CA GLY A 252 13.80 37.33 18.08
C GLY A 252 13.92 36.64 16.72
N SER A 253 14.72 35.58 16.59
CA SER A 253 14.89 34.84 15.33
C SER A 253 13.60 34.22 14.79
N TRP A 254 12.64 33.88 15.65
CA TRP A 254 11.31 33.41 15.24
C TRP A 254 10.53 34.51 14.51
N VAL A 255 10.59 35.74 15.02
CA VAL A 255 9.96 36.90 14.38
C VAL A 255 10.67 37.26 13.09
N GLU A 256 12.00 37.27 13.09
CA GLU A 256 12.79 37.54 11.89
C GLU A 256 12.46 36.53 10.78
N SER A 257 12.49 35.23 11.10
CA SER A 257 12.14 34.15 10.18
C SER A 257 10.71 34.32 9.64
N TRP A 258 9.74 34.59 10.52
CA TRP A 258 8.35 34.82 10.12
C TRP A 258 8.21 36.05 9.21
N ARG A 259 8.77 37.19 9.59
CA ARG A 259 8.61 38.47 8.84
C ARG A 259 9.28 38.43 7.47
N THR A 260 10.43 37.76 7.37
CA THR A 260 11.25 37.76 6.15
C THR A 260 10.85 36.66 5.16
N SER A 261 10.26 35.56 5.65
CA SER A 261 9.83 34.44 4.82
C SER A 261 8.34 34.45 4.51
N ALA A 262 8.01 34.24 3.24
CA ALA A 262 6.65 33.95 2.78
C ALA A 262 6.35 32.44 2.72
N GLU A 263 7.32 31.59 3.04
CA GLU A 263 7.17 30.13 3.01
C GLU A 263 6.25 29.63 4.14
N GLU A 264 5.52 28.55 3.85
CA GLU A 264 4.69 27.87 4.86
C GLU A 264 5.53 27.13 5.90
N TYR A 265 6.75 26.71 5.51
CA TYR A 265 7.68 25.96 6.33
C TYR A 265 8.98 26.71 6.53
N MET A 266 9.46 26.73 7.78
CA MET A 266 10.76 27.26 8.17
C MET A 266 11.46 26.23 9.06
N LEU A 267 12.78 26.17 9.01
CA LEU A 267 13.58 25.35 9.92
C LEU A 267 14.57 26.28 10.64
N LEU A 268 14.33 26.51 11.93
CA LEU A 268 15.28 27.24 12.76
C LEU A 268 16.28 26.25 13.37
N ASP A 269 17.53 26.66 13.46
CA ASP A 269 18.68 25.81 13.79
C ASP A 269 19.46 26.42 14.96
N PHE A 270 19.39 25.77 16.13
CA PHE A 270 20.00 26.25 17.37
C PHE A 270 21.10 25.31 17.85
N PRO A 271 22.35 25.56 17.41
CA PRO A 271 23.51 24.88 17.98
C PRO A 271 23.74 25.31 19.45
N LEU A 272 24.58 24.55 20.16
CA LEU A 272 24.82 24.70 21.60
C LEU A 272 25.15 26.13 22.06
N ASP A 273 25.90 26.91 21.29
CA ASP A 273 26.26 28.27 21.66
C ASP A 273 25.05 29.22 21.62
N GLN A 274 24.14 29.04 20.66
CA GLN A 274 22.87 29.75 20.61
C GLN A 274 21.94 29.32 21.73
N LEU A 275 21.87 28.02 22.03
CA LEU A 275 21.08 27.51 23.16
C LEU A 275 21.51 28.11 24.50
N LYS A 276 22.83 28.21 24.73
CA LYS A 276 23.36 28.89 25.93
C LYS A 276 22.99 30.37 25.98
N ARG A 277 22.93 31.06 24.84
CA ARG A 277 22.47 32.45 24.77
C ARG A 277 20.98 32.57 25.05
N ALA A 278 20.16 31.67 24.50
CA ALA A 278 18.73 31.60 24.76
C ALA A 278 18.43 31.44 26.26
N VAL A 279 19.23 30.65 27.00
CA VAL A 279 19.11 30.54 28.46
C VAL A 279 19.22 31.91 29.14
N TYR A 280 20.22 32.72 28.81
CA TYR A 280 20.37 34.06 29.40
C TYR A 280 19.21 35.00 29.04
N GLU A 281 18.67 34.90 27.82
CA GLU A 281 17.48 35.67 27.43
C GLU A 281 16.24 35.22 28.23
N LEU A 282 16.07 33.91 28.41
CA LEU A 282 14.98 33.31 29.19
C LEU A 282 15.09 33.63 30.68
N GLU A 283 16.29 33.82 31.25
CA GLU A 283 16.43 34.21 32.67
C GLU A 283 15.68 35.51 32.99
N GLU A 284 15.58 36.44 32.03
CA GLU A 284 14.84 37.68 32.22
C GLU A 284 13.33 37.54 31.96
N ILE A 285 12.91 36.58 31.14
CA ILE A 285 11.54 36.45 30.63
C ILE A 285 10.74 35.40 31.40
N LEU A 286 11.35 34.22 31.56
CA LEU A 286 10.76 33.04 32.17
C LEU A 286 11.86 32.24 32.91
N PRO A 287 12.27 32.67 34.12
CA PRO A 287 13.39 32.07 34.85
C PRO A 287 13.28 30.57 35.06
N GLU A 288 12.07 30.04 35.27
CA GLU A 288 11.83 28.60 35.45
C GLU A 288 12.26 27.80 34.21
N MET A 289 11.94 28.30 33.01
CA MET A 289 12.33 27.66 31.75
C MET A 289 13.82 27.80 31.48
N ALA A 290 14.44 28.89 31.91
CA ALA A 290 15.88 29.08 31.82
C ALA A 290 16.63 28.02 32.65
N VAL A 291 16.17 27.73 33.87
CA VAL A 291 16.73 26.68 34.73
C VAL A 291 16.62 25.31 34.07
N LEU A 292 15.44 24.93 33.58
CA LEU A 292 15.24 23.65 32.90
C LEU A 292 16.11 23.51 31.65
N SER A 293 16.20 24.57 30.84
CA SER A 293 17.04 24.59 29.65
C SER A 293 18.53 24.48 29.99
N ALA A 294 18.98 25.16 31.06
CA ALA A 294 20.35 25.06 31.56
C ALA A 294 20.68 23.63 32.06
N GLU A 295 19.76 22.98 32.76
CA GLU A 295 19.90 21.59 33.20
C GLU A 295 19.95 20.61 32.03
N ALA A 296 19.12 20.81 31.00
CA ALA A 296 19.12 19.98 29.79
C ALA A 296 20.45 20.08 29.03
N ILE A 297 21.01 21.29 28.96
CA ILE A 297 22.33 21.54 28.37
C ILE A 297 23.44 20.90 29.22
N ALA A 298 23.41 21.11 30.55
CA ALA A 298 24.45 20.61 31.45
C ALA A 298 24.49 19.09 31.55
N SER A 299 23.33 18.43 31.51
CA SER A 299 23.20 16.96 31.46
C SER A 299 23.60 16.36 30.10
N GLY A 300 23.71 17.19 29.05
CA GLY A 300 24.02 16.75 27.70
C GLY A 300 22.82 16.20 26.93
N ASN A 301 21.61 16.32 27.47
CA ASN A 301 20.36 15.95 26.80
C ASN A 301 19.96 16.96 25.72
N LEU A 302 20.42 18.21 25.81
CA LEU A 302 20.20 19.25 24.82
C LEU A 302 21.54 19.81 24.33
N LYS A 303 22.00 19.30 23.18
CA LYS A 303 23.25 19.75 22.53
C LYS A 303 22.99 20.58 21.27
N HIS A 304 21.82 20.38 20.68
CA HIS A 304 21.36 20.99 19.44
C HIS A 304 19.83 20.94 19.47
N GLN A 305 19.18 22.01 19.03
CA GLN A 305 17.74 22.00 18.79
C GLN A 305 17.42 22.42 17.36
N TRP A 306 16.57 21.64 16.70
CA TRP A 306 15.94 22.00 15.44
C TRP A 306 14.50 22.37 15.68
N ASN A 307 14.06 23.42 15.01
CA ASN A 307 12.70 23.94 15.15
C ASN A 307 12.00 24.01 13.79
N PRO A 308 11.59 22.85 13.24
CA PRO A 308 10.67 22.82 12.10
C PRO A 308 9.37 23.54 12.47
N SER A 309 9.03 24.52 11.65
CA SER A 309 8.09 25.57 11.99
C SER A 309 7.11 25.80 10.84
N GLY A 310 5.82 25.87 11.17
CA GLY A 310 4.73 26.11 10.24
C GLY A 310 4.14 27.50 10.45
N ARG A 311 3.91 28.22 9.36
CA ARG A 311 3.32 29.57 9.40
C ARG A 311 1.81 29.51 9.68
N PHE A 312 1.32 30.44 10.50
CA PHE A 312 -0.10 30.79 10.58
C PHE A 312 -0.29 32.32 10.45
N SER A 313 -1.54 32.76 10.43
CA SER A 313 -1.94 34.15 10.12
C SER A 313 -1.22 35.24 10.94
N GLU A 314 -0.98 35.00 12.23
CA GLU A 314 -0.31 35.96 13.12
C GLU A 314 0.96 35.40 13.76
N GLY A 315 1.61 34.41 13.14
CA GLY A 315 2.88 33.91 13.66
C GLY A 315 3.29 32.51 13.18
N ILE A 316 3.96 31.78 14.07
CA ILE A 316 4.57 30.47 13.81
C ILE A 316 4.15 29.43 14.86
N LEU A 317 3.80 28.24 14.39
CA LEU A 317 3.77 27.01 15.18
C LEU A 317 5.14 26.32 15.02
N SER A 318 5.93 26.29 16.08
CA SER A 318 7.24 25.64 16.12
C SER A 318 7.13 24.29 16.80
N VAL A 319 7.81 23.29 16.25
CA VAL A 319 7.93 21.97 16.87
C VAL A 319 9.39 21.77 17.28
N ASP A 320 9.63 21.29 18.49
CA ASP A 320 10.98 21.16 19.05
C ASP A 320 11.55 19.77 18.80
N PHE A 321 12.77 19.72 18.29
CA PHE A 321 13.49 18.50 18.02
C PHE A 321 14.92 18.52 18.56
N VAL A 322 15.36 17.38 19.11
CA VAL A 322 16.76 17.14 19.52
C VAL A 322 17.54 16.26 18.53
N THR A 323 16.89 15.85 17.44
CA THR A 323 17.48 15.18 16.27
C THR A 323 17.11 15.93 15.00
N LEU A 324 17.90 15.80 13.94
CA LEU A 324 17.61 16.46 12.67
C LEU A 324 16.27 15.93 12.12
N PRO A 325 15.27 16.78 11.86
CA PRO A 325 13.97 16.33 11.37
C PRO A 325 14.08 15.73 9.97
N THR A 326 13.36 14.64 9.74
CA THR A 326 13.22 13.99 8.44
C THR A 326 12.35 14.81 7.48
N GLU A 327 12.41 14.52 6.18
CA GLU A 327 11.64 15.27 5.17
C GLU A 327 10.11 15.20 5.40
N ASP A 328 9.60 14.11 5.98
CA ASP A 328 8.16 13.96 6.28
C ASP A 328 7.67 14.96 7.34
N ILE A 329 8.56 15.45 8.22
CA ILE A 329 8.22 16.41 9.27
C ILE A 329 7.75 17.73 8.68
N LYS A 330 8.28 18.14 7.53
CA LYS A 330 7.78 19.32 6.81
C LYS A 330 6.28 19.19 6.54
N ASN A 331 5.84 18.03 6.05
CA ASN A 331 4.43 17.78 5.75
C ASN A 331 3.57 17.80 7.02
N VAL A 332 4.04 17.15 8.10
CA VAL A 332 3.35 17.14 9.40
C VAL A 332 3.16 18.58 9.91
N VAL A 333 4.24 19.35 9.99
CA VAL A 333 4.23 20.69 10.56
C VAL A 333 3.35 21.65 9.75
N CYS A 334 3.42 21.60 8.42
CA CYS A 334 2.57 22.45 7.57
C CYS A 334 1.08 22.13 7.76
N LYS A 335 0.70 20.84 7.74
CA LYS A 335 -0.70 20.43 7.92
C LYS A 335 -1.22 20.79 9.32
N MET A 336 -0.41 20.59 10.35
CA MET A 336 -0.74 20.96 11.73
C MET A 336 -0.88 22.47 11.90
N ALA A 337 0.03 23.28 11.34
CA ALA A 337 -0.07 24.73 11.35
C ALA A 337 -1.30 25.24 10.61
N ALA A 338 -1.65 24.64 9.47
CA ALA A 338 -2.87 24.98 8.75
C ALA A 338 -4.13 24.65 9.57
N ALA A 339 -4.20 23.48 10.20
CA ALA A 339 -5.32 23.11 11.08
C ALA A 339 -5.42 24.03 12.30
N PHE A 340 -4.29 24.34 12.93
CA PHE A 340 -4.22 25.29 14.03
C PHE A 340 -4.65 26.70 13.63
N ASN A 341 -4.27 27.16 12.43
CA ASN A 341 -4.65 28.48 11.92
C ASN A 341 -6.18 28.65 11.85
N LEU A 342 -6.92 27.59 11.49
CA LEU A 342 -8.38 27.60 11.51
C LEU A 342 -8.93 27.81 12.93
N ALA A 343 -8.34 27.13 13.92
CA ALA A 343 -8.68 27.32 15.33
C ALA A 343 -8.40 28.75 15.81
N TYR A 344 -7.25 29.28 15.39
CA TYR A 344 -6.80 30.62 15.77
C TYR A 344 -7.72 31.70 15.20
N GLN A 345 -8.12 31.58 13.93
CA GLN A 345 -9.10 32.50 13.34
C GLN A 345 -10.44 32.45 14.08
N ARG A 346 -10.93 31.25 14.43
CA ARG A 346 -12.14 31.11 15.25
C ARG A 346 -11.99 31.72 16.64
N PHE A 347 -10.82 31.60 17.26
CA PHE A 347 -10.52 32.26 18.53
C PHE A 347 -10.65 33.78 18.42
N LEU A 348 -10.13 34.39 17.34
CA LEU A 348 -10.25 35.82 17.09
C LEU A 348 -11.72 36.25 16.91
N ASP A 349 -12.49 35.49 16.15
CA ASP A 349 -13.92 35.73 15.95
C ASP A 349 -14.71 35.67 17.27
N LEU A 350 -14.47 34.63 18.08
CA LEU A 350 -15.08 34.48 19.40
C LEU A 350 -14.70 35.63 20.34
N LYS A 351 -13.42 36.02 20.36
CA LYS A 351 -12.92 37.15 21.16
C LYS A 351 -13.62 38.45 20.80
N LYS A 352 -13.84 38.70 19.51
CA LYS A 352 -14.59 39.86 19.02
C LYS A 352 -16.06 39.80 19.44
N ALA A 353 -16.71 38.64 19.31
CA ALA A 353 -18.12 38.47 19.70
C ALA A 353 -18.34 38.63 21.21
N GLU A 354 -17.42 38.11 22.04
CA GLU A 354 -17.44 38.27 23.50
C GLU A 354 -17.29 39.74 23.91
N ALA A 355 -16.38 40.48 23.27
CA ALA A 355 -16.17 41.91 23.52
C ALA A 355 -17.43 42.73 23.18
N GLN A 356 -18.03 42.52 22.01
CA GLN A 356 -19.27 43.18 21.60
C GLN A 356 -20.43 42.88 22.56
N THR A 357 -20.56 41.63 23.01
CA THR A 357 -21.58 41.22 23.99
C THR A 357 -21.38 41.93 25.32
N ARG A 358 -20.13 42.13 25.74
CA ARG A 358 -19.79 42.87 26.97
C ARG A 358 -20.15 44.35 26.84
N GLU A 359 -19.80 44.98 25.72
CA GLU A 359 -20.11 46.39 25.45
C GLU A 359 -21.63 46.63 25.42
N ALA A 360 -22.40 45.80 24.71
CA ALA A 360 -23.85 45.89 24.66
C ALA A 360 -24.50 45.76 26.05
N LYS A 361 -23.96 44.89 26.91
CA LYS A 361 -24.41 44.77 28.32
C LYS A 361 -24.11 46.03 29.13
N ILE A 362 -22.95 46.65 28.92
CA ILE A 362 -22.56 47.91 29.58
C ILE A 362 -23.48 49.03 29.11
N GLU A 363 -23.74 49.16 27.81
CA GLU A 363 -24.64 50.17 27.26
C GLU A 363 -26.06 50.01 27.79
N THR A 364 -26.60 48.78 27.79
CA THR A 364 -27.93 48.48 28.36
C THR A 364 -28.01 48.85 29.84
N ALA A 365 -26.94 48.62 30.61
CA ALA A 365 -26.89 48.99 32.02
C ALA A 365 -26.81 50.52 32.22
N LEU A 366 -26.05 51.21 31.37
CA LEU A 366 -25.96 52.67 31.40
C LEU A 366 -27.28 53.35 31.01
N GLU A 367 -28.02 52.81 30.04
CA GLU A 367 -29.35 53.29 29.68
C GLU A 367 -30.35 53.16 30.84
N LYS A 368 -30.32 52.05 31.58
CA LYS A 368 -31.17 51.85 32.78
C LYS A 368 -30.89 52.81 33.93
N VAL A 369 -29.69 53.39 34.02
CA VAL A 369 -29.34 54.41 35.02
C VAL A 369 -29.72 55.82 34.55
N ARG A 370 -29.84 56.02 33.24
CA ARG A 370 -30.24 57.29 32.62
C ARG A 370 -31.77 57.47 32.55
N ALA A 371 -32.53 56.38 32.51
CA ALA A 371 -33.99 56.35 32.65
C ALA A 371 -34.40 56.37 34.12
#